data_AF-A0A016WP29-F1
#
_entry.id   AF-A0A016WP29-F1
#
_cell.length_a   1.000
_cell.length_b   1.000
_cell.length_c   1.000
_cell.angle_alpha   90.00
_cell.angle_beta   90.00
_cell.angle_gamma   90.00
#
_symmetry.space_group_name_H-M   'P 1'
#
loop_
_entity.id
_entity.type
_entity.pdbx_description
1 polymer ?
#
loop_
_entity_poly.entity_id
_entity_poly.type
_entity_poly.pdbx_seq_one_letter_code
_entity_poly.pdbx_strand_id
1 'polypeptide(L)'
;MVRIISDSLSICCPEAKDLWSDLLQPIVLAYNSSINDSTDYSPFFVIHGRNPIIWTDILHKLPTSLTFAPVQNNAEKKAKMMTKKKKKKKKKKKKKKKKKNNKNYHSNACKMFIRGKNKATKAQQRQ
;
A
#
# COMPACT_ATOMS: atom_id res chain seq x y z
N MET A 1 0.17 0.14 -33.38
CA MET A 1 0.31 1.53 -32.86
C MET A 1 -0.90 2.38 -33.22
N VAL A 2 -1.19 2.59 -34.52
CA VAL A 2 -2.29 3.47 -34.99
C VAL A 2 -3.65 3.13 -34.37
N ARG A 3 -3.99 1.83 -34.25
CA ARG A 3 -5.25 1.38 -33.62
C ARG A 3 -5.41 1.87 -32.18
N ILE A 4 -4.40 1.69 -31.33
CA ILE A 4 -4.50 2.04 -29.89
C ILE A 4 -4.69 3.54 -29.70
N ILE A 5 -3.97 4.36 -30.48
CA ILE A 5 -4.10 5.82 -30.43
C ILE A 5 -5.49 6.23 -30.93
N SER A 6 -5.96 5.65 -32.04
CA SER A 6 -7.31 5.89 -32.58
C SER A 6 -8.41 5.51 -31.58
N ASP A 7 -8.29 4.35 -30.95
CA ASP A 7 -9.25 3.87 -29.95
C ASP A 7 -9.26 4.78 -28.72
N SER A 8 -8.08 5.19 -28.24
CA SER A 8 -7.93 6.13 -27.11
C SER A 8 -8.55 7.49 -27.42
N LEU A 9 -8.33 8.00 -28.64
CA LEU A 9 -8.91 9.26 -29.10
C LEU A 9 -10.43 9.15 -29.23
N SER A 10 -10.94 8.02 -29.74
CA SER A 10 -12.38 7.76 -29.84
C SER A 10 -13.05 7.71 -28.46
N ILE A 11 -12.34 7.24 -27.42
CA ILE A 11 -12.84 7.24 -26.03
C ILE A 11 -12.83 8.65 -25.44
N CYS A 12 -11.81 9.47 -25.74
CA CYS A 12 -11.66 10.81 -25.17
C CYS A 12 -12.44 11.91 -25.92
N CYS A 13 -12.82 11.69 -27.18
CA CYS A 13 -13.52 12.67 -28.03
C CYS A 13 -14.95 12.25 -28.46
N PRO A 14 -15.88 11.90 -27.56
CA PRO A 14 -17.26 11.66 -27.95
C PRO A 14 -18.03 12.95 -28.33
N GLU A 15 -17.81 14.06 -27.60
CA GLU A 15 -18.53 15.35 -27.85
C GLU A 15 -17.61 16.51 -28.25
N ALA A 16 -16.31 16.42 -27.95
CA ALA A 16 -15.34 17.49 -28.20
C ALA A 16 -14.36 17.11 -29.31
N LYS A 17 -14.86 17.02 -30.55
CA LYS A 17 -14.02 16.73 -31.72
C LYS A 17 -12.91 17.75 -31.91
N ASP A 18 -13.11 19.00 -31.52
CA ASP A 18 -12.15 20.09 -31.75
C ASP A 18 -10.91 20.02 -30.83
N LEU A 19 -11.00 19.30 -29.70
CA LEU A 19 -9.91 19.17 -28.71
C LEU A 19 -8.96 17.98 -29.00
N TRP A 20 -9.16 17.28 -30.12
CA TRP A 20 -8.37 16.09 -30.47
C TRP A 20 -6.86 16.37 -30.53
N SER A 21 -6.47 17.55 -31.00
CA SER A 21 -5.08 17.97 -31.14
C SER A 21 -4.41 18.10 -29.75
N ASP A 22 -5.13 18.65 -28.78
CA ASP A 22 -4.62 18.83 -27.42
C ASP A 22 -4.51 17.51 -26.67
N LEU A 23 -5.37 16.54 -27.00
CA LEU A 23 -5.39 15.20 -26.41
C LEU A 23 -4.36 14.25 -27.05
N LEU A 24 -3.88 14.56 -28.25
CA LEU A 24 -2.93 13.69 -28.96
C LEU A 24 -1.64 13.50 -28.16
N GLN A 25 -1.08 14.58 -27.63
CA GLN A 25 0.19 14.52 -26.89
C GLN A 25 0.12 13.68 -25.61
N PRO A 26 -0.88 13.85 -24.71
CA PRO A 26 -1.02 12.97 -23.55
C PRO A 26 -1.32 11.52 -23.93
N ILE A 27 -2.07 11.25 -25.00
CA ILE A 27 -2.34 9.87 -25.47
C ILE A 27 -1.04 9.20 -25.96
N VAL A 28 -0.23 9.91 -26.77
CA VAL A 28 1.06 9.39 -27.25
C VAL A 28 2.02 9.15 -26.09
N LEU A 29 2.06 10.05 -25.11
CA LEU A 29 2.87 9.87 -23.91
C LEU A 29 2.42 8.63 -23.11
N ALA A 30 1.11 8.45 -22.93
CA ALA A 30 0.56 7.27 -22.25
C ALA A 30 0.92 5.98 -22.98
N TYR A 31 0.84 5.96 -24.31
CA TYR A 31 1.26 4.81 -25.11
C TYR A 31 2.77 4.52 -25.00
N ASN A 32 3.61 5.56 -25.09
CA ASN A 32 5.06 5.39 -25.04
C ASN A 32 5.57 5.00 -23.64
N SER A 33 4.82 5.31 -22.58
CA SER A 33 5.16 4.99 -21.19
C SER A 33 4.49 3.71 -20.67
N SER A 34 3.47 3.19 -21.35
CA SER A 34 2.79 1.95 -20.97
C SER A 34 3.59 0.72 -21.40
N ILE A 35 3.51 -0.33 -20.58
CA ILE A 35 4.13 -1.62 -20.90
C ILE A 35 3.22 -2.37 -21.88
N ASN A 36 3.81 -2.92 -22.93
CA ASN A 36 3.11 -3.73 -23.90
C ASN A 36 3.23 -5.23 -23.53
N ASP A 37 2.12 -5.97 -23.56
CA ASP A 37 2.05 -7.36 -23.12
C ASP A 37 2.93 -8.32 -23.94
N SER A 38 3.17 -8.01 -25.20
CA SER A 38 3.99 -8.84 -26.09
C SER A 38 5.49 -8.70 -25.83
N THR A 39 5.92 -7.54 -25.34
CA THR A 39 7.35 -7.23 -25.16
C THR A 39 7.74 -7.07 -23.69
N ASP A 40 6.78 -6.98 -22.76
CA ASP A 40 6.97 -6.65 -21.33
C ASP A 40 7.70 -5.32 -21.03
N TYR A 41 8.04 -4.57 -22.08
CA TYR A 41 8.67 -3.26 -22.03
C TYR A 41 7.78 -2.20 -22.68
N SER A 42 7.97 -0.94 -22.26
CA SER A 42 7.35 0.20 -22.92
C SER A 42 8.13 0.61 -24.19
N PRO A 43 7.47 1.15 -25.22
CA PRO A 43 8.15 1.60 -26.44
C PRO A 43 9.29 2.58 -26.18
N PHE A 44 9.09 3.53 -25.25
CA PHE A 44 10.13 4.49 -24.87
C PHE A 44 11.33 3.79 -24.21
N PHE A 45 11.09 2.79 -23.36
CA PHE A 45 12.17 2.04 -22.72
C PHE A 45 12.98 1.23 -23.72
N VAL A 46 12.33 0.62 -24.72
CA VAL A 46 13.02 -0.14 -25.77
C VAL A 46 14.00 0.74 -26.56
N ILE A 47 13.62 1.99 -26.84
CA ILE A 47 14.45 2.92 -27.63
C ILE A 47 15.55 3.57 -26.78
N HIS A 48 15.22 3.99 -25.55
CA HIS A 48 16.10 4.85 -24.75
C HIS A 48 16.78 4.12 -23.58
N GLY A 49 16.42 2.86 -23.29
CA GLY A 49 16.96 2.08 -22.18
C GLY A 49 16.57 2.60 -20.79
N ARG A 50 15.64 3.55 -20.70
CA ARG A 50 15.15 4.16 -19.46
C ARG A 50 13.67 4.51 -19.58
N ASN A 51 13.00 4.68 -18.44
CA ASN A 51 11.62 5.16 -18.44
C ASN A 51 11.55 6.69 -18.71
N PRO A 52 10.46 7.18 -19.34
CA PRO A 52 10.26 8.61 -19.51
C PRO A 52 10.04 9.28 -18.15
N ILE A 53 10.54 10.51 -17.99
CA ILE A 53 10.29 11.33 -16.80
C ILE A 53 9.03 12.15 -17.10
N ILE A 54 7.97 11.92 -16.34
CA ILE A 54 6.69 12.60 -16.55
C ILE A 54 6.40 13.62 -15.45
N TRP A 55 5.48 14.56 -15.71
CA TRP A 55 5.11 15.62 -14.78
C TRP A 55 4.71 15.09 -13.40
N THR A 56 4.04 13.94 -13.35
CA THR A 56 3.69 13.28 -12.09
C THR A 56 4.92 12.82 -11.32
N ASP A 57 5.98 12.39 -11.99
CA ASP A 57 7.23 11.99 -11.33
C ASP A 57 7.91 13.19 -10.66
N ILE A 58 7.88 14.34 -11.33
CA ILE A 58 8.42 15.60 -10.81
C ILE A 58 7.58 16.07 -9.62
N LEU A 59 6.25 16.10 -9.77
CA LEU A 59 5.32 16.54 -8.74
C LEU A 59 5.40 15.68 -7.48
N HIS A 60 5.51 14.36 -7.65
CA HIS A 60 5.61 13.40 -6.55
C HIS A 60 7.05 13.16 -6.05
N LYS A 61 8.05 13.85 -6.62
CA LYS A 61 9.48 13.66 -6.33
C LYS A 61 9.86 12.18 -6.36
N LEU A 62 9.32 11.44 -7.33
CA LEU A 62 9.60 10.01 -7.46
C LEU A 62 11.07 9.83 -7.81
N PRO A 63 11.73 8.78 -7.27
CA PRO A 63 13.11 8.50 -7.63
C PRO A 63 13.16 8.23 -9.12
N THR A 64 13.75 9.17 -9.86
CA THR A 64 14.04 9.04 -11.28
C THR A 64 15.05 7.92 -11.41
N SER A 65 14.57 6.70 -11.59
CA SER A 65 15.45 5.55 -11.66
C SER A 65 16.18 5.62 -13.00
N LEU A 66 17.38 6.22 -13.00
CA LEU A 66 18.39 6.04 -14.06
C LEU A 66 18.87 4.58 -14.15
N THR A 67 18.36 3.71 -13.28
CA THR A 67 18.67 2.28 -13.27
C THR A 67 17.87 1.55 -14.34
N PHE A 68 18.61 0.84 -15.20
CA PHE A 68 18.19 -0.04 -16.30
C PHE A 68 17.24 -1.20 -15.94
N ALA A 69 16.63 -1.20 -14.75
CA ALA A 69 15.83 -2.33 -14.30
C ALA A 69 14.36 -2.16 -14.70
N PRO A 70 13.75 -3.18 -15.35
CA PRO A 70 12.32 -3.16 -15.61
C PRO A 70 11.56 -3.00 -14.30
N VAL A 71 10.67 -2.00 -14.25
CA VAL A 71 9.77 -1.73 -13.13
C VAL A 71 8.62 -2.76 -13.09
N GLN A 72 8.72 -3.88 -13.79
CA GLN A 72 7.86 -5.02 -13.51
C GLN A 72 8.31 -5.67 -12.19
N ASN A 73 7.75 -5.18 -11.08
CA ASN A 73 7.57 -5.88 -9.80
C ASN A 73 7.28 -4.91 -8.63
N ASN A 74 7.27 -3.58 -8.81
CA ASN A 74 7.25 -2.68 -7.65
C ASN A 74 5.86 -2.52 -7.00
N ALA A 75 4.76 -2.52 -7.76
CA ALA A 75 3.42 -2.45 -7.17
C ALA A 75 3.09 -3.74 -6.40
N GLU A 76 3.36 -4.90 -6.98
CA GLU A 76 3.17 -6.18 -6.32
C GLU A 76 4.12 -6.42 -5.14
N LYS A 77 5.42 -6.10 -5.26
CA LYS A 77 6.36 -6.21 -4.14
C LYS A 77 5.96 -5.24 -3.02
N LYS A 78 5.51 -4.02 -3.33
CA LYS A 78 4.99 -3.08 -2.31
C LYS A 78 3.71 -3.61 -1.66
N ALA A 79 2.77 -4.20 -2.41
CA ALA A 79 1.57 -4.82 -1.87
C ALA A 79 1.89 -6.05 -0.98
N LYS A 80 2.79 -6.93 -1.43
CA LYS A 80 3.31 -8.09 -0.66
C LYS A 80 4.06 -7.62 0.61
N MET A 81 4.77 -6.49 0.56
CA MET A 81 5.48 -5.92 1.71
C MET A 81 4.53 -5.24 2.72
N MET A 82 3.50 -4.54 2.24
CA MET A 82 2.45 -3.90 3.04
C MET A 82 1.61 -4.94 3.78
N THR A 83 1.24 -6.04 3.13
CA THR A 83 0.50 -7.16 3.76
C THR A 83 1.34 -7.87 4.83
N LYS A 84 2.64 -8.09 4.58
CA LYS A 84 3.58 -8.67 5.57
C LYS A 84 3.78 -7.78 6.79
N LYS A 85 3.86 -6.44 6.62
CA LYS A 85 3.91 -5.46 7.72
C LYS A 85 2.60 -5.46 8.54
N LYS A 86 1.42 -5.49 7.90
CA LYS A 86 0.11 -5.59 8.57
C LYS A 86 0.01 -6.87 9.41
N LYS A 87 0.41 -8.04 8.88
CA LYS A 87 0.44 -9.32 9.62
C LYS A 87 1.37 -9.27 10.85
N LYS A 88 2.58 -8.69 10.73
CA LYS A 88 3.52 -8.52 11.88
C LYS A 88 2.96 -7.60 12.97
N LYS A 89 2.32 -6.47 12.60
CA LYS A 89 1.67 -5.55 13.58
C LYS A 89 0.50 -6.24 14.30
N LYS A 90 -0.35 -7.01 13.61
CA LYS A 90 -1.43 -7.80 14.24
C LYS A 90 -0.88 -8.82 15.25
N LYS A 91 0.20 -9.56 14.91
CA LYS A 91 0.85 -10.50 15.84
C LYS A 91 1.43 -9.81 17.08
N LYS A 92 2.10 -8.65 16.94
CA LYS A 92 2.61 -7.87 18.09
C LYS A 92 1.49 -7.33 18.99
N LYS A 93 0.37 -6.84 18.43
CA LYS A 93 -0.79 -6.39 19.22
C LYS A 93 -1.43 -7.55 20.02
N LYS A 94 -1.62 -8.73 19.40
CA LYS A 94 -2.14 -9.92 20.10
C LYS A 94 -1.23 -10.36 21.27
N LYS A 95 0.09 -10.39 21.10
CA LYS A 95 1.04 -10.72 22.18
C LYS A 95 0.98 -9.70 23.33
N LYS A 96 0.89 -8.39 23.06
CA LYS A 96 0.74 -7.36 24.10
C LYS A 96 -0.58 -7.48 24.87
N LYS A 97 -1.69 -7.78 24.18
CA LYS A 97 -3.01 -7.99 24.83
C LYS A 97 -3.00 -9.22 25.75
N LYS A 98 -2.39 -10.33 25.31
CA LYS A 98 -2.23 -11.55 26.14
C LYS A 98 -1.39 -11.30 27.42
N LYS A 99 -0.30 -10.52 27.32
CA LYS A 99 0.50 -10.12 28.49
C LYS A 99 -0.26 -9.20 29.47
N LYS A 100 -1.06 -8.24 28.98
CA LYS A 100 -1.89 -7.38 29.83
C LYS A 100 -2.97 -8.18 30.55
N ASN A 101 -3.66 -9.08 29.85
CA ASN A 101 -4.69 -9.92 30.46
C ASN A 101 -4.10 -10.82 31.55
N ASN A 102 -2.95 -11.46 31.32
CA ASN A 102 -2.30 -12.31 32.33
C ASN A 102 -1.94 -11.53 33.62
N LYS A 103 -1.40 -10.31 33.50
CA LYS A 103 -1.15 -9.43 34.66
C LYS A 103 -2.43 -9.05 35.40
N ASN A 104 -3.55 -8.89 34.68
CA ASN A 104 -4.84 -8.54 35.26
C ASN A 104 -5.43 -9.71 36.07
N TYR A 105 -5.30 -10.95 35.59
CA TYR A 105 -5.71 -12.14 36.34
C TYR A 105 -4.90 -12.28 37.63
N HIS A 106 -3.58 -12.10 37.58
CA HIS A 106 -2.72 -12.16 38.77
C HIS A 106 -3.07 -11.06 39.78
N SER A 107 -3.32 -9.82 39.33
CA SER A 107 -3.74 -8.71 40.20
C SER A 107 -5.11 -8.95 40.86
N ASN A 108 -6.10 -9.45 40.10
CA ASN A 108 -7.44 -9.72 40.62
C ASN A 108 -7.46 -10.90 41.59
N ALA A 109 -6.70 -11.97 41.32
CA ALA A 109 -6.55 -13.09 42.26
C ALA A 109 -5.96 -12.63 43.61
N CYS A 110 -4.93 -11.77 43.55
CA CYS A 110 -4.31 -11.20 44.75
C CYS A 110 -5.30 -10.32 45.54
N LYS A 111 -6.11 -9.49 44.86
CA LYS A 111 -7.17 -8.69 45.50
C LYS A 111 -8.26 -9.55 46.14
N MET A 112 -8.66 -10.66 45.51
CA MET A 112 -9.66 -11.57 46.09
C MET A 112 -9.14 -12.25 47.36
N PHE A 113 -7.87 -12.67 47.36
CA PHE A 113 -7.23 -13.28 48.53
C PHE A 113 -7.13 -12.31 49.72
N ILE A 114 -6.75 -11.06 49.48
CA ILE A 114 -6.71 -10.01 50.52
C ILE A 114 -8.12 -9.72 51.06
N ARG A 115 -9.14 -9.65 50.19
CA ARG A 115 -10.54 -9.44 50.62
C ARG A 115 -11.08 -10.62 51.46
N GLY A 116 -10.68 -11.85 51.14
CA GLY A 116 -11.02 -13.04 51.93
C GLY A 116 -10.44 -12.97 53.34
N LYS A 117 -9.14 -12.63 53.46
CA LYS A 117 -8.46 -12.44 54.75
C LYS A 117 -9.12 -11.34 55.59
N ASN A 118 -9.43 -10.19 55.00
CA ASN A 118 -10.04 -9.06 55.72
C ASN A 118 -11.49 -9.33 56.17
N LYS A 119 -12.22 -10.23 55.50
CA LYS A 119 -13.55 -10.68 55.94
C LYS A 119 -13.47 -11.65 57.12
N ALA A 120 -12.48 -12.54 57.13
CA ALA A 120 -12.27 -13.48 58.23
C ALA A 120 -11.86 -12.78 59.53
N THR A 121 -10.97 -11.78 59.45
CA THR A 121 -10.58 -10.96 60.62
C THR A 121 -11.73 -10.10 61.16
N LYS A 122 -12.61 -9.57 60.30
CA LYS A 122 -13.81 -8.85 60.75
C LYS A 122 -14.88 -9.75 61.39
N ALA A 123 -14.92 -11.03 61.05
CA ALA A 123 -15.82 -11.99 61.70
C ALA A 123 -15.34 -12.39 63.10
N GLN A 124 -14.02 -12.44 63.31
CA GLN A 124 -13.40 -12.73 64.61
C GLN A 124 -13.51 -11.57 65.62
N GLN A 125 -13.65 -10.32 65.16
CA GLN A 125 -13.83 -9.13 66.02
C GLN A 125 -15.28 -8.86 66.46
N ARG A 126 -16.23 -9.73 66.05
CA ARG A 126 -17.66 -9.62 66.39
C ARG A 126 -18.14 -10.70 67.37
N GLN A 127 -17.21 -11.50 67.89
CA GLN A 127 -17.38 -12.37 69.04
C GLN A 127 -16.74 -11.69 70.25
#